data_AF-A0A3M6AHJ9-F1
#
_entry.id   AF-A0A3M6AHJ9-F1
#
_cell.length_a   1.000
_cell.length_b   1.000
_cell.length_c   1.000
_cell.angle_alpha   90.00
_cell.angle_beta   90.00
_cell.angle_gamma   90.00
#
_symmetry.space_group_name_H-M   'P 1'
#
loop_
_entity.id
_entity.type
_entity.pdbx_description
1 polymer ?
#
loop_
_entity_poly.entity_id
_entity_poly.type
_entity_poly.pdbx_seq_one_letter_code
_entity_poly.pdbx_strand_id
1 'polypeptide(L)'
;MTFDAFAKGLLDRFGQALPEFWRPRPGYEITTYYERDYRNFLDLIAGSPPGDIGTKASLRAIGAKSFERKHLLGAPLPVAAWPKPDVAQWAMARFWHYSLHEGKKSVLTFPMIGRLVELLLRINPMVRDALRLTYSHLFMDEFQDTTQVQYDLVHTIFCGTDTVVTAVGDNKQQIMRWALAMDDPFSEFDADFGGLRTTLFNNYRSSPDLVRIQHVLAQALDSGAMEPISQTEGTIDGESCVILDFPSPKTEARHLAKTISAAIADKKLLPRDFVVLVRQKAGDYADVLRPAFEAEGLSLRNEAGTAGQIMLQELMTEDLSKHLGRR
;
A
#
# COMPACT_ATOMS: atom_id res chain seq x y z
N MET A 1 -0.98 -14.59 -0.63
CA MET A 1 -2.23 -14.05 -1.23
C MET A 1 -2.36 -12.62 -0.75
N THR A 2 -2.59 -11.67 -1.65
CA THR A 2 -2.77 -10.26 -1.25
C THR A 2 -4.17 -10.03 -0.69
N PHE A 3 -4.32 -8.97 0.11
CA PHE A 3 -5.60 -8.58 0.66
C PHE A 3 -6.63 -8.27 -0.44
N ASP A 4 -6.20 -7.56 -1.48
CA ASP A 4 -7.05 -7.17 -2.62
C ASP A 4 -7.56 -8.38 -3.39
N ALA A 5 -6.71 -9.39 -3.63
CA ALA A 5 -7.11 -10.63 -4.28
C ALA A 5 -8.13 -11.41 -3.42
N PHE A 6 -7.93 -11.43 -2.09
CA PHE A 6 -8.86 -12.06 -1.16
C PHE A 6 -10.24 -11.38 -1.18
N ALA A 7 -10.28 -10.05 -1.02
CA ALA A 7 -11.52 -9.28 -1.05
C ALA A 7 -12.24 -9.42 -2.39
N LYS A 8 -11.52 -9.28 -3.51
CA LYS A 8 -12.07 -9.46 -4.85
C LYS A 8 -12.70 -10.85 -5.03
N GLY A 9 -12.02 -11.90 -4.57
CA GLY A 9 -12.53 -13.28 -4.65
C GLY A 9 -13.84 -13.47 -3.87
N LEU A 10 -13.99 -12.81 -2.72
CA LEU A 10 -15.24 -12.82 -1.95
C LEU A 10 -16.35 -12.05 -2.66
N LEU A 11 -16.07 -10.87 -3.19
CA LEU A 11 -17.04 -10.06 -3.93
C LEU A 11 -17.54 -10.79 -5.18
N ASP A 12 -16.65 -11.44 -5.92
CA ASP A 12 -17.01 -12.17 -7.14
C ASP A 12 -17.93 -13.36 -6.86
N ARG A 13 -17.72 -14.06 -5.73
CA ARG A 13 -18.52 -15.24 -5.34
C ARG A 13 -19.84 -14.88 -4.69
N PHE A 14 -19.84 -13.86 -3.83
CA PHE A 14 -20.94 -13.60 -2.91
C PHE A 14 -21.55 -12.20 -3.06
N GLY A 15 -21.06 -11.38 -3.98
CA GLY A 15 -21.52 -9.99 -4.15
C GLY A 15 -23.01 -9.86 -4.49
N GLN A 16 -23.66 -10.90 -5.00
CA GLN A 16 -25.11 -10.91 -5.22
C GLN A 16 -25.93 -10.86 -3.91
N ALA A 17 -25.33 -11.17 -2.77
CA ALA A 17 -25.97 -11.04 -1.46
C ALA A 17 -25.94 -9.60 -0.91
N LEU A 18 -25.24 -8.66 -1.57
CA LEU A 18 -25.28 -7.25 -1.18
C LEU A 18 -26.66 -6.63 -1.46
N PRO A 19 -27.08 -5.62 -0.67
CA PRO A 19 -28.28 -4.83 -0.97
C PRO A 19 -28.15 -4.20 -2.35
N GLU A 20 -29.26 -4.06 -3.08
CA GLU A 20 -29.28 -3.56 -4.47
C GLU A 20 -28.51 -2.25 -4.64
N PHE A 21 -28.66 -1.33 -3.69
CA PHE A 21 -27.96 -0.05 -3.70
C PHE A 21 -26.42 -0.20 -3.76
N TRP A 22 -25.86 -1.18 -3.05
CA TRP A 22 -24.41 -1.43 -2.97
C TRP A 22 -23.92 -2.49 -3.95
N ARG A 23 -24.82 -3.18 -4.65
CA ARG A 23 -24.48 -4.36 -5.45
C ARG A 23 -23.84 -3.94 -6.78
N PRO A 24 -22.58 -4.31 -7.06
CA PRO A 24 -21.98 -4.07 -8.37
C PRO A 24 -22.60 -4.96 -9.44
N ARG A 25 -22.62 -4.47 -10.67
CA ARG A 25 -23.01 -5.24 -11.85
C ARG A 25 -21.93 -6.31 -12.12
N PRO A 26 -22.31 -7.51 -12.59
CA PRO A 26 -21.34 -8.51 -13.04
C PRO A 26 -20.40 -7.94 -14.11
N GLY A 27 -19.11 -8.30 -14.05
CA GLY A 27 -18.10 -7.81 -14.98
C GLY A 27 -17.69 -6.35 -14.74
N TYR A 28 -17.70 -5.90 -13.48
CA TYR A 28 -17.18 -4.59 -13.07
C TYR A 28 -15.71 -4.43 -13.45
N GLU A 29 -15.30 -3.18 -13.64
CA GLU A 29 -13.93 -2.81 -14.01
C GLU A 29 -13.19 -2.26 -12.79
N ILE A 30 -11.90 -2.60 -12.69
CA ILE A 30 -11.02 -2.08 -11.65
C ILE A 30 -10.33 -0.83 -12.19
N THR A 31 -10.31 0.22 -11.39
CA THR A 31 -9.69 1.50 -11.73
C THR A 31 -8.87 2.06 -10.57
N THR A 32 -8.13 3.12 -10.85
CA THR A 32 -7.44 3.94 -9.86
C THR A 32 -7.93 5.38 -10.02
N TYR A 33 -8.54 5.92 -8.95
CA TYR A 33 -8.86 7.34 -8.88
C TYR A 33 -7.69 8.12 -8.28
N TYR A 34 -7.47 9.31 -8.81
CA TYR A 34 -6.52 10.28 -8.29
C TYR A 34 -7.27 11.45 -7.64
N GLU A 35 -6.57 12.29 -6.88
CA GLU A 35 -7.17 13.46 -6.22
C GLU A 35 -8.00 14.34 -7.18
N ARG A 36 -7.54 14.48 -8.43
CA ARG A 36 -8.24 15.23 -9.48
C ARG A 36 -9.60 14.64 -9.84
N ASP A 37 -9.77 13.32 -9.75
CA ASP A 37 -11.00 12.64 -10.14
C ASP A 37 -12.06 12.86 -9.06
N TYR A 38 -11.69 12.78 -7.78
CA TYR A 38 -12.58 13.14 -6.67
C TYR A 38 -12.95 14.62 -6.68
N ARG A 39 -11.99 15.52 -6.96
CA ARG A 39 -12.27 16.95 -7.10
C ARG A 39 -13.25 17.23 -8.25
N ASN A 40 -12.99 16.65 -9.42
CA ASN A 40 -13.87 16.75 -10.58
C ASN A 40 -15.28 16.22 -10.27
N PHE A 41 -15.37 15.11 -9.53
CA PHE A 41 -16.65 14.57 -9.11
C PHE A 41 -17.43 15.56 -8.25
N LEU A 42 -16.82 16.08 -7.17
CA LEU A 42 -17.46 17.02 -6.25
C LEU A 42 -17.88 18.33 -6.93
N ASP A 43 -17.09 18.80 -7.90
CA ASP A 43 -17.32 20.08 -8.57
C ASP A 43 -18.39 20.02 -9.66
N LEU A 44 -18.41 18.93 -10.43
CA LEU A 44 -19.12 18.82 -11.71
C LEU A 44 -20.09 17.63 -11.80
N ILE A 45 -19.71 16.44 -11.30
CA ILE A 45 -20.46 15.19 -11.56
C ILE A 45 -21.56 14.96 -10.52
N ALA A 46 -21.28 15.22 -9.24
CA ALA A 46 -22.16 14.90 -8.12
C ALA A 46 -23.55 15.58 -8.23
N GLY A 47 -23.64 16.72 -8.91
CA GLY A 47 -24.86 17.52 -9.03
C GLY A 47 -25.00 18.52 -7.87
N SER A 48 -26.24 18.75 -7.43
CA SER A 48 -26.51 19.58 -6.24
C SER A 48 -27.18 18.73 -5.16
N PRO A 49 -26.75 18.83 -3.90
CA PRO A 49 -27.45 18.18 -2.81
C PRO A 49 -28.86 18.76 -2.65
N PRO A 50 -29.83 17.99 -2.11
CA PRO A 50 -31.10 18.51 -1.64
C PRO A 50 -30.91 19.67 -0.66
N GLY A 51 -31.80 20.67 -0.72
CA GLY A 51 -31.62 21.93 0.01
C GLY A 51 -31.62 21.80 1.54
N ASP A 52 -32.21 20.73 2.06
CA ASP A 52 -32.19 20.35 3.48
C ASP A 52 -30.89 19.66 3.91
N ILE A 53 -30.09 19.16 2.98
CA ILE A 53 -28.79 18.50 3.21
C ILE A 53 -27.64 19.51 3.04
N GLY A 54 -27.71 20.37 2.04
CA GLY A 54 -26.67 21.37 1.80
C GLY A 54 -26.81 22.12 0.49
N THR A 55 -25.71 22.73 0.06
CA THR A 55 -25.63 23.49 -1.19
C THR A 55 -24.48 22.98 -2.07
N LYS A 56 -24.46 23.41 -3.33
CA LYS A 56 -23.29 23.15 -4.20
C LYS A 56 -22.00 23.76 -3.63
N ALA A 57 -22.09 24.89 -2.93
CA ALA A 57 -20.92 25.52 -2.29
C ALA A 57 -20.38 24.66 -1.13
N SER A 58 -21.25 24.11 -0.28
CA SER A 58 -20.82 23.23 0.82
C SER A 58 -20.24 21.92 0.32
N LEU A 59 -20.75 21.38 -0.81
CA LEU A 59 -20.18 20.21 -1.45
C LEU A 59 -18.74 20.46 -1.95
N ARG A 60 -18.52 21.59 -2.61
CA ARG A 60 -17.19 21.99 -3.13
C ARG A 60 -16.19 22.34 -2.03
N ALA A 61 -16.68 22.68 -0.83
CA ALA A 61 -15.83 22.91 0.33
C ALA A 61 -15.21 21.61 0.88
N ILE A 62 -15.72 20.43 0.49
CA ILE A 62 -15.13 19.15 0.88
C ILE A 62 -13.82 18.96 0.10
N GLY A 63 -12.69 18.92 0.82
CA GLY A 63 -11.40 18.65 0.20
C GLY A 63 -11.33 17.22 -0.35
N ALA A 64 -10.88 17.05 -1.60
CA ALA A 64 -10.81 15.76 -2.30
C ALA A 64 -10.11 14.65 -1.49
N LYS A 65 -8.96 14.93 -0.88
CA LYS A 65 -8.26 13.96 -0.01
C LYS A 65 -9.06 13.59 1.24
N SER A 66 -9.74 14.57 1.84
CA SER A 66 -10.60 14.33 3.00
C SER A 66 -11.83 13.53 2.60
N PHE A 67 -12.40 13.80 1.42
CA PHE A 67 -13.50 13.03 0.87
C PHE A 67 -13.14 11.56 0.74
N GLU A 68 -12.03 11.25 0.07
CA GLU A 68 -11.57 9.86 -0.07
C GLU A 68 -11.28 9.21 1.29
N ARG A 69 -10.37 9.80 2.07
CA ARG A 69 -9.84 9.17 3.29
C ARG A 69 -10.87 9.07 4.41
N LYS A 70 -11.71 10.09 4.61
CA LYS A 70 -12.62 10.15 5.77
C LYS A 70 -14.04 9.75 5.46
N HIS A 71 -14.54 10.08 4.26
CA HIS A 71 -15.96 9.95 3.95
C HIS A 71 -16.26 8.76 3.04
N LEU A 72 -15.44 8.53 2.01
CA LEU A 72 -15.65 7.46 1.04
C LEU A 72 -15.17 6.10 1.56
N LEU A 73 -13.96 6.07 2.13
CA LEU A 73 -13.27 4.84 2.53
C LEU A 73 -12.94 4.77 4.02
N GLY A 74 -13.16 5.86 4.78
CA GLY A 74 -12.73 5.97 6.17
C GLY A 74 -13.59 5.24 7.18
N ALA A 75 -14.77 4.75 6.80
CA ALA A 75 -15.68 4.04 7.69
C ALA A 75 -16.46 2.94 6.95
N PRO A 76 -16.96 1.92 7.68
CA PRO A 76 -17.86 0.91 7.12
C PRO A 76 -19.09 1.51 6.42
N LEU A 77 -19.50 0.89 5.31
CA LEU A 77 -20.73 1.30 4.60
C LEU A 77 -21.96 0.99 5.46
N PRO A 78 -22.99 1.85 5.47
CA PRO A 78 -24.17 1.57 6.26
C PRO A 78 -25.01 0.47 5.59
N VAL A 79 -25.69 -0.33 6.40
CA VAL A 79 -26.59 -1.39 5.89
C VAL A 79 -27.81 -0.77 5.20
N ALA A 80 -28.32 0.33 5.75
CA ALA A 80 -29.44 1.10 5.23
C ALA A 80 -29.02 2.56 5.00
N ALA A 81 -29.77 3.30 4.19
CA ALA A 81 -29.51 4.72 3.97
C ALA A 81 -29.57 5.52 5.29
N TRP A 82 -28.73 6.56 5.40
CA TRP A 82 -28.83 7.50 6.52
C TRP A 82 -30.19 8.19 6.50
N PRO A 83 -30.93 8.23 7.63
CA PRO A 83 -32.22 8.92 7.69
C PRO A 83 -32.11 10.43 7.40
N LYS A 84 -31.00 11.06 7.81
CA LYS A 84 -30.65 12.45 7.55
C LYS A 84 -29.15 12.56 7.32
N PRO A 85 -28.67 12.36 6.07
CA PRO A 85 -27.24 12.45 5.78
C PRO A 85 -26.77 13.90 5.87
N ASP A 86 -25.55 14.10 6.35
CA ASP A 86 -24.85 15.35 6.09
C ASP A 86 -24.39 15.44 4.61
N VAL A 87 -23.85 16.59 4.21
CA VAL A 87 -23.40 16.81 2.83
C VAL A 87 -22.32 15.82 2.38
N ALA A 88 -21.44 15.36 3.29
CA ALA A 88 -20.36 14.44 2.95
C ALA A 88 -20.86 13.00 2.82
N GLN A 89 -21.78 12.56 3.68
CA GLN A 89 -22.47 11.29 3.60
C GLN A 89 -23.31 11.21 2.31
N TRP A 90 -24.02 12.29 1.97
CA TRP A 90 -24.73 12.39 0.70
C TRP A 90 -23.77 12.31 -0.50
N ALA A 91 -22.67 13.04 -0.47
CA ALA A 91 -21.66 13.03 -1.54
C ALA A 91 -21.05 11.63 -1.73
N MET A 92 -20.78 10.92 -0.64
CA MET A 92 -20.27 9.55 -0.68
C MET A 92 -21.32 8.59 -1.26
N ALA A 93 -22.57 8.62 -0.80
CA ALA A 93 -23.63 7.80 -1.37
C ALA A 93 -23.83 8.08 -2.87
N ARG A 94 -23.75 9.36 -3.27
CA ARG A 94 -23.80 9.79 -4.67
C ARG A 94 -22.61 9.26 -5.49
N PHE A 95 -21.40 9.22 -4.91
CA PHE A 95 -20.21 8.68 -5.57
C PHE A 95 -20.33 7.17 -5.78
N TRP A 96 -20.76 6.43 -4.76
CA TRP A 96 -21.03 5.00 -4.89
C TRP A 96 -22.07 4.71 -5.95
N HIS A 97 -23.18 5.47 -5.99
CA HIS A 97 -24.18 5.34 -7.03
C HIS A 97 -23.61 5.61 -8.43
N TYR A 98 -22.81 6.67 -8.57
CA TYR A 98 -22.10 6.99 -9.82
C TYR A 98 -21.21 5.83 -10.28
N SER A 99 -20.37 5.32 -9.37
CA SER A 99 -19.42 4.24 -9.64
C SER A 99 -20.10 2.89 -9.91
N LEU A 100 -21.20 2.58 -9.23
CA LEU A 100 -21.87 1.28 -9.35
C LEU A 100 -22.88 1.24 -10.51
N HIS A 101 -23.63 2.32 -10.74
CA HIS A 101 -24.91 2.22 -11.48
C HIS A 101 -25.06 3.14 -12.69
N GLU A 102 -24.34 4.26 -12.78
CA GLU A 102 -24.52 5.25 -13.87
C GLU A 102 -23.73 4.93 -15.15
N GLY A 103 -22.67 4.13 -15.04
CA GLY A 103 -21.91 3.63 -16.18
C GLY A 103 -22.56 2.41 -16.85
N LYS A 104 -22.01 2.02 -18.02
CA LYS A 104 -22.35 0.73 -18.66
C LYS A 104 -21.98 -0.48 -17.78
N LYS A 105 -20.92 -0.31 -17.00
CA LYS A 105 -20.41 -1.27 -16.01
C LYS A 105 -20.16 -0.53 -14.71
N SER A 106 -20.17 -1.26 -13.61
CA SER A 106 -19.65 -0.73 -12.35
C SER A 106 -18.14 -0.56 -12.46
N VAL A 107 -17.61 0.50 -11.85
CA VAL A 107 -16.18 0.82 -11.82
C VAL A 107 -15.77 0.99 -10.37
N LEU A 108 -14.79 0.21 -9.92
CA LEU A 108 -14.40 0.13 -8.52
C LEU A 108 -12.88 0.24 -8.36
N THR A 109 -12.44 0.81 -7.24
CA THR A 109 -11.05 0.66 -6.78
C THR A 109 -10.94 -0.54 -5.85
N PHE A 110 -9.74 -1.03 -5.61
CA PHE A 110 -9.53 -2.11 -4.62
C PHE A 110 -10.02 -1.76 -3.21
N PRO A 111 -9.78 -0.55 -2.65
CA PRO A 111 -10.38 -0.15 -1.37
C PRO A 111 -11.91 -0.15 -1.38
N MET A 112 -12.55 0.21 -2.49
CA MET A 112 -14.02 0.11 -2.61
C MET A 112 -14.48 -1.35 -2.56
N ILE A 113 -13.78 -2.26 -3.25
CA ILE A 113 -14.07 -3.70 -3.15
C ILE A 113 -13.96 -4.17 -1.69
N GLY A 114 -12.91 -3.78 -0.97
CA GLY A 114 -12.76 -4.09 0.45
C GLY A 114 -13.95 -3.61 1.30
N ARG A 115 -14.44 -2.38 1.06
CA ARG A 115 -15.62 -1.83 1.75
C ARG A 115 -16.91 -2.60 1.45
N LEU A 116 -17.12 -3.03 0.21
CA LEU A 116 -18.28 -3.84 -0.16
C LEU A 116 -18.22 -5.23 0.50
N VAL A 117 -17.03 -5.84 0.55
CA VAL A 117 -16.84 -7.15 1.16
C VAL A 117 -17.02 -7.08 2.68
N GLU A 118 -16.50 -6.04 3.32
CA GLU A 118 -16.75 -5.78 4.75
C GLU A 118 -18.26 -5.72 5.04
N LEU A 119 -19.01 -4.94 4.24
CA LEU A 119 -20.47 -4.85 4.37
C LEU A 119 -21.14 -6.21 4.16
N LEU A 120 -20.75 -6.93 3.11
CA LEU A 120 -21.27 -8.27 2.81
C LEU A 120 -21.10 -9.21 4.01
N LEU A 121 -19.94 -9.22 4.67
CA LEU A 121 -19.65 -10.11 5.79
C LEU A 121 -20.39 -9.70 7.07
N ARG A 122 -20.64 -8.40 7.29
CA ARG A 122 -21.50 -7.94 8.38
C ARG A 122 -22.95 -8.39 8.22
N ILE A 123 -23.49 -8.35 7.00
CA ILE A 123 -24.90 -8.69 6.73
C ILE A 123 -25.13 -10.16 6.42
N ASN A 124 -24.06 -10.93 6.14
CA ASN A 124 -24.14 -12.34 5.83
C ASN A 124 -23.24 -13.17 6.78
N PRO A 125 -23.77 -13.51 7.98
CA PRO A 125 -23.04 -14.32 8.96
C PRO A 125 -22.58 -15.66 8.43
N MET A 126 -23.31 -16.30 7.50
CA MET A 126 -22.93 -17.61 6.96
C MET A 126 -21.58 -17.56 6.24
N VAL A 127 -21.35 -16.54 5.41
CA VAL A 127 -20.07 -16.38 4.69
C VAL A 127 -18.96 -16.04 5.68
N ARG A 128 -19.23 -15.14 6.64
CA ARG A 128 -18.26 -14.76 7.68
C ARG A 128 -17.85 -15.96 8.53
N ASP A 129 -18.81 -16.76 8.98
CA ASP A 129 -18.56 -17.90 9.87
C ASP A 129 -17.85 -19.04 9.11
N ALA A 130 -18.11 -19.20 7.80
CA ALA A 130 -17.32 -20.09 6.96
C ALA A 130 -15.84 -19.67 6.89
N LEU A 131 -15.54 -18.36 6.83
CA LEU A 131 -14.16 -17.85 6.87
C LEU A 131 -13.49 -18.12 8.23
N ARG A 132 -14.22 -17.93 9.33
CA ARG A 132 -13.74 -18.25 10.69
C ARG A 132 -13.40 -19.74 10.84
N LEU A 133 -14.23 -20.62 10.28
CA LEU A 133 -13.97 -22.07 10.27
C LEU A 133 -12.80 -22.47 9.36
N THR A 134 -12.56 -21.69 8.31
CA THR A 134 -11.46 -21.94 7.36
C THR A 134 -10.12 -21.49 7.93
N TYR A 135 -10.08 -20.35 8.62
CA TYR A 135 -8.85 -19.72 9.09
C TYR A 135 -8.80 -19.66 10.61
N SER A 136 -8.12 -20.64 11.21
CA SER A 136 -7.80 -20.64 12.64
C SER A 136 -6.64 -19.71 13.00
N HIS A 137 -5.80 -19.34 12.03
CA HIS A 137 -4.65 -18.46 12.21
C HIS A 137 -4.56 -17.45 11.06
N LEU A 138 -4.30 -16.19 11.39
CA LEU A 138 -4.08 -15.09 10.45
C LEU A 138 -2.74 -14.42 10.75
N PHE A 139 -1.92 -14.26 9.72
CA PHE A 139 -0.66 -13.53 9.79
C PHE A 139 -0.76 -12.30 8.89
N MET A 140 -0.56 -11.13 9.47
CA MET A 140 -0.56 -9.84 8.78
C MET A 140 0.85 -9.28 8.80
N ASP A 141 1.50 -9.28 7.64
CA ASP A 141 2.82 -8.69 7.46
C ASP A 141 2.70 -7.21 7.05
N GLU A 142 3.76 -6.43 7.25
CA GLU A 142 3.80 -4.99 6.99
C GLU A 142 2.63 -4.20 7.63
N PHE A 143 2.26 -4.58 8.86
CA PHE A 143 1.05 -4.11 9.52
C PHE A 143 1.01 -2.59 9.72
N GLN A 144 2.17 -1.93 9.77
CA GLN A 144 2.27 -0.48 9.87
C GLN A 144 1.63 0.28 8.70
N ASP A 145 1.51 -0.36 7.53
CA ASP A 145 0.93 0.23 6.33
C ASP A 145 -0.54 -0.20 6.10
N THR A 146 -1.14 -0.88 7.09
CA THR A 146 -2.54 -1.32 7.05
C THR A 146 -3.47 -0.12 6.89
N THR A 147 -4.38 -0.21 5.92
CA THR A 147 -5.44 0.79 5.72
C THR A 147 -6.66 0.49 6.59
N GLN A 148 -7.50 1.50 6.87
CA GLN A 148 -8.73 1.30 7.65
C GLN A 148 -9.64 0.24 7.01
N VAL A 149 -9.69 0.17 5.67
CA VAL A 149 -10.48 -0.84 4.96
C VAL A 149 -9.99 -2.25 5.26
N GLN A 150 -8.67 -2.42 5.31
CA GLN A 150 -8.05 -3.70 5.57
C GLN A 150 -8.29 -4.16 7.00
N TYR A 151 -8.08 -3.25 7.94
CA TYR A 151 -8.31 -3.47 9.35
C TYR A 151 -9.77 -3.81 9.64
N ASP A 152 -10.73 -3.01 9.13
CA ASP A 152 -12.16 -3.23 9.36
C ASP A 152 -12.63 -4.60 8.83
N LEU A 153 -12.06 -5.08 7.72
CA LEU A 153 -12.40 -6.42 7.21
C LEU A 153 -11.91 -7.52 8.17
N VAL A 154 -10.65 -7.44 8.61
CA VAL A 154 -10.07 -8.39 9.57
C VAL A 154 -10.83 -8.36 10.88
N HIS A 155 -11.14 -7.16 11.38
CA HIS A 155 -11.95 -6.96 12.57
C HIS A 155 -13.34 -7.59 12.42
N THR A 156 -14.07 -7.29 11.33
CA THR A 156 -15.40 -7.88 11.07
C THR A 156 -15.36 -9.40 10.99
N ILE A 157 -14.29 -9.99 10.44
CA ILE A 157 -14.17 -11.45 10.35
C ILE A 157 -13.76 -12.06 11.69
N PHE A 158 -12.73 -11.57 12.37
CA PHE A 158 -12.05 -12.33 13.42
C PHE A 158 -12.15 -11.74 14.84
N CYS A 159 -12.61 -10.49 14.99
CA CYS A 159 -12.75 -9.92 16.33
C CYS A 159 -13.74 -10.73 17.18
N GLY A 160 -13.33 -11.06 18.40
CA GLY A 160 -14.11 -11.87 19.34
C GLY A 160 -14.21 -13.36 19.02
N THR A 161 -13.34 -13.89 18.16
CA THR A 161 -13.25 -15.34 17.88
C THR A 161 -11.98 -15.96 18.48
N ASP A 162 -11.90 -17.29 18.47
CA ASP A 162 -10.69 -18.04 18.88
C ASP A 162 -9.59 -18.07 17.80
N THR A 163 -9.75 -17.27 16.73
CA THR A 163 -8.74 -17.19 15.67
C THR A 163 -7.50 -16.48 16.20
N VAL A 164 -6.33 -17.10 16.03
CA VAL A 164 -5.05 -16.50 16.42
C VAL A 164 -4.63 -15.50 15.35
N VAL A 165 -4.61 -14.21 15.68
CA VAL A 165 -4.17 -13.15 14.78
C VAL A 165 -2.79 -12.64 15.20
N THR A 166 -1.84 -12.69 14.27
CA THR A 166 -0.46 -12.21 14.46
C THR A 166 -0.20 -11.08 13.47
N ALA A 167 0.02 -9.88 13.99
CA ALA A 167 0.45 -8.73 13.21
C ALA A 167 1.97 -8.49 13.37
N VAL A 168 2.66 -8.30 12.25
CA VAL A 168 4.10 -8.03 12.18
C VAL A 168 4.31 -6.74 11.41
N GLY A 169 5.14 -5.85 11.93
CA GLY A 169 5.49 -4.62 11.25
C GLY A 169 6.38 -3.71 12.11
N ASP A 170 6.77 -2.56 11.54
CA ASP A 170 7.66 -1.59 12.17
C ASP A 170 7.13 -0.16 11.98
N ASN A 171 6.72 0.49 13.07
CA ASN A 171 6.24 1.88 13.05
C ASN A 171 7.27 2.86 12.47
N LYS A 172 8.57 2.57 12.56
CA LYS A 172 9.63 3.44 12.02
C LYS A 172 9.69 3.38 10.49
N GLN A 173 9.05 2.39 9.87
CA GLN A 173 9.02 2.18 8.43
C GLN A 173 7.71 2.64 7.77
N GLN A 174 6.85 3.37 8.50
CA GLN A 174 5.63 3.97 7.96
C GLN A 174 5.94 5.04 6.90
N ILE A 175 6.07 4.62 5.65
CA ILE A 175 6.29 5.49 4.49
C ILE A 175 5.02 5.65 3.63
N MET A 176 3.98 4.85 3.89
CA MET A 176 2.76 4.80 3.08
C MET A 176 1.57 5.59 3.66
N ARG A 177 1.79 6.50 4.62
CA ARG A 177 0.70 7.35 5.18
C ARG A 177 -0.12 8.11 4.12
N TRP A 178 0.50 8.44 2.98
CA TRP A 178 -0.16 9.08 1.85
C TRP A 178 -1.14 8.15 1.10
N ALA A 179 -1.01 6.83 1.28
CA ALA A 179 -1.80 5.78 0.64
C ALA A 179 -2.88 5.20 1.59
N LEU A 180 -3.54 6.05 2.39
CA LEU A 180 -4.65 5.68 3.28
C LEU A 180 -4.30 4.74 4.46
N ALA A 181 -3.00 4.53 4.74
CA ALA A 181 -2.59 3.82 5.95
C ALA A 181 -3.14 4.52 7.21
N MET A 182 -3.53 3.70 8.19
CA MET A 182 -4.01 4.15 9.50
C MET A 182 -2.92 4.93 10.23
N ASP A 183 -3.34 5.83 11.13
CA ASP A 183 -2.39 6.64 11.88
C ASP A 183 -1.68 5.82 12.97
N ASP A 184 -2.38 4.89 13.63
CA ASP A 184 -1.83 4.00 14.66
C ASP A 184 -2.48 2.59 14.66
N PRO A 185 -2.22 1.76 13.63
CA PRO A 185 -2.85 0.45 13.50
C PRO A 185 -2.52 -0.51 14.66
N PHE A 186 -1.33 -0.39 15.26
CA PHE A 186 -0.90 -1.27 16.36
C PHE A 186 -1.67 -1.02 17.66
N SER A 187 -1.92 0.25 18.01
CA SER A 187 -2.70 0.54 19.21
C SER A 187 -4.17 0.13 19.05
N GLU A 188 -4.75 0.28 17.86
CA GLU A 188 -6.09 -0.26 17.57
C GLU A 188 -6.09 -1.80 17.68
N PHE A 189 -5.08 -2.46 17.11
CA PHE A 189 -4.95 -3.91 17.20
C PHE A 189 -4.82 -4.41 18.64
N ASP A 190 -4.01 -3.75 19.47
CA ASP A 190 -3.86 -4.11 20.88
C ASP A 190 -5.19 -3.99 21.63
N ALA A 191 -5.98 -2.94 21.34
CA ALA A 191 -7.28 -2.71 21.96
C ALA A 191 -8.33 -3.74 21.55
N ASP A 192 -8.40 -4.09 20.26
CA ASP A 192 -9.45 -4.97 19.72
C ASP A 192 -9.13 -6.47 19.87
N PHE A 193 -7.85 -6.84 19.72
CA PHE A 193 -7.41 -8.24 19.73
C PHE A 193 -6.62 -8.64 20.99
N GLY A 194 -6.39 -7.72 21.93
CA GLY A 194 -5.61 -8.00 23.14
C GLY A 194 -4.14 -8.33 22.83
N GLY A 195 -3.57 -7.64 21.85
CA GLY A 195 -2.24 -7.89 21.30
C GLY A 195 -1.13 -7.95 22.37
N LEU A 196 -0.31 -9.01 22.31
CA LEU A 196 0.91 -9.14 23.12
C LEU A 196 2.12 -8.73 22.28
N ARG A 197 2.68 -7.56 22.55
CA ARG A 197 3.83 -7.04 21.79
C ARG A 197 5.10 -7.81 22.11
N THR A 198 5.74 -8.33 21.06
CA THR A 198 7.08 -8.93 21.13
C THR A 198 8.01 -8.17 20.20
N THR A 199 9.00 -7.46 20.75
CA THR A 199 9.99 -6.74 19.95
C THR A 199 11.11 -7.67 19.50
N LEU A 200 11.44 -7.63 18.22
CA LEU A 200 12.59 -8.34 17.66
C LEU A 200 13.78 -7.38 17.55
N PHE A 201 14.82 -7.61 18.36
CA PHE A 201 16.01 -6.76 18.39
C PHE A 201 17.08 -7.17 17.38
N ASN A 202 17.10 -8.44 17.00
CA ASN A 202 18.17 -8.99 16.19
C ASN A 202 17.98 -8.65 14.70
N ASN A 203 18.99 -8.02 14.11
CA ASN A 203 19.08 -7.75 12.69
C ASN A 203 19.98 -8.81 12.02
N TYR A 204 19.38 -9.65 11.18
CA TYR A 204 20.08 -10.71 10.46
C TYR A 204 20.46 -10.32 9.01
N ARG A 205 20.24 -9.06 8.62
CA ARG A 205 20.40 -8.59 7.23
C ARG A 205 21.63 -7.69 7.06
N SER A 206 21.83 -6.76 7.97
CA SER A 206 22.78 -5.65 7.85
C SER A 206 24.00 -5.86 8.73
N SER A 207 25.17 -5.43 8.25
CA SER A 207 26.42 -5.43 9.02
C SER A 207 26.33 -4.55 10.26
N PRO A 208 27.17 -4.77 11.29
CA PRO A 208 27.19 -3.92 12.48
C PRO A 208 27.33 -2.43 12.17
N ASP A 209 28.15 -2.06 11.18
CA ASP A 209 28.33 -0.66 10.79
C ASP A 209 27.08 -0.05 10.16
N LEU A 210 26.37 -0.79 9.30
CA LEU A 210 25.12 -0.31 8.70
C LEU A 210 24.02 -0.17 9.75
N VAL A 211 23.93 -1.11 10.71
CA VAL A 211 22.99 -1.02 11.83
C VAL A 211 23.26 0.23 12.67
N ARG A 212 24.53 0.53 12.96
CA ARG A 212 24.92 1.76 13.67
C ARG A 212 24.53 3.03 12.93
N ILE A 213 24.76 3.09 11.62
CA ILE A 213 24.34 4.25 10.79
C ILE A 213 22.81 4.42 10.81
N GLN A 214 22.07 3.33 10.62
CA GLN A 214 20.60 3.35 10.68
C GLN A 214 20.10 3.81 12.05
N HIS A 215 20.74 3.38 13.13
CA HIS A 215 20.38 3.77 14.48
C HIS A 215 20.58 5.27 14.74
N VAL A 216 21.68 5.87 14.28
CA VAL A 216 21.90 7.32 14.37
C VAL A 216 20.80 8.10 13.64
N LEU A 217 20.40 7.64 12.45
CA LEU A 217 19.30 8.26 11.71
C LEU A 217 17.95 8.10 12.42
N ALA A 218 17.70 6.93 13.00
CA ALA A 218 16.48 6.67 13.76
C ALA A 218 16.39 7.55 15.02
N GLN A 219 17.50 7.72 15.76
CA GLN A 219 17.56 8.59 16.94
C GLN A 219 17.28 10.07 16.64
N ALA A 220 17.67 10.53 15.45
CA ALA A 220 17.37 11.89 15.02
C ALA A 220 15.87 12.13 14.77
N LEU A 221 15.11 11.08 14.46
CA LEU A 221 13.66 11.12 14.27
C LEU A 221 12.89 10.82 15.57
N ASP A 222 13.41 9.91 16.37
CA ASP A 222 12.85 9.45 17.63
C ASP A 222 13.98 9.20 18.64
N SER A 223 14.11 10.09 19.63
CA SER A 223 15.14 9.97 20.67
C SER A 223 15.02 8.69 21.51
N GLY A 224 13.85 8.02 21.50
CA GLY A 224 13.61 6.75 22.18
C GLY A 224 13.92 5.51 21.32
N ALA A 225 14.45 5.69 20.11
CA ALA A 225 14.73 4.58 19.21
C ALA A 225 15.72 3.60 19.84
N MET A 226 15.32 2.34 20.01
CA MET A 226 16.21 1.27 20.43
C MET A 226 17.16 0.85 19.30
N GLU A 227 18.39 0.49 19.65
CA GLU A 227 19.42 0.00 18.73
C GLU A 227 19.19 -1.48 18.39
N PRO A 228 19.08 -1.84 17.10
CA PRO A 228 19.08 -3.25 16.69
C PRO A 228 20.44 -3.91 16.93
N ILE A 229 20.45 -5.22 17.16
CA ILE A 229 21.68 -6.01 17.36
C ILE A 229 21.98 -6.76 16.06
N SER A 230 23.04 -6.38 15.34
CA SER A 230 23.50 -7.14 14.18
C SER A 230 23.90 -8.56 14.58
N GLN A 231 23.40 -9.54 13.85
CA GLN A 231 23.79 -10.95 13.93
C GLN A 231 24.65 -11.37 12.73
N THR A 232 25.09 -10.41 11.92
CA THR A 232 25.96 -10.64 10.77
C THR A 232 27.39 -10.22 11.07
N GLU A 233 28.35 -10.86 10.41
CA GLU A 233 29.75 -10.45 10.47
C GLU A 233 29.99 -9.21 9.60
N GLY A 234 30.93 -8.36 10.02
CA GLY A 234 31.41 -7.26 9.17
C GLY A 234 32.18 -7.84 7.99
N THR A 235 31.71 -7.55 6.76
CA THR A 235 32.32 -8.07 5.52
C THR A 235 33.14 -7.04 4.77
N ILE A 236 33.23 -5.81 5.27
CA ILE A 236 33.93 -4.68 4.64
C ILE A 236 35.09 -4.27 5.54
N ASP A 237 36.31 -4.36 5.02
CA ASP A 237 37.48 -3.75 5.64
C ASP A 237 37.47 -2.24 5.34
N GLY A 238 37.47 -1.40 6.38
CA GLY A 238 37.50 0.06 6.26
C GLY A 238 36.12 0.73 6.26
N GLU A 239 35.94 1.78 5.46
CA GLU A 239 34.71 2.58 5.46
C GLU A 239 33.56 1.85 4.77
N SER A 240 32.49 1.56 5.52
CA SER A 240 31.29 0.88 5.02
C SER A 240 30.26 1.83 4.38
N CYS A 241 30.46 3.14 4.50
CA CYS A 241 29.56 4.17 3.99
C CYS A 241 30.37 5.41 3.60
N VAL A 242 30.08 5.96 2.42
CA VAL A 242 30.71 7.18 1.91
C VAL A 242 29.64 8.14 1.40
N ILE A 243 29.89 9.43 1.56
CA ILE A 243 29.06 10.50 0.99
C ILE A 243 29.84 11.09 -0.18
N LEU A 244 29.25 11.05 -1.37
CA LEU A 244 29.85 11.54 -2.60
C LEU A 244 29.03 12.72 -3.11
N ASP A 245 29.72 13.81 -3.47
CA ASP A 245 29.11 14.98 -4.10
C ASP A 245 29.60 15.11 -5.55
N PHE A 246 28.68 15.44 -6.46
CA PHE A 246 28.95 15.49 -7.89
C PHE A 246 28.43 16.79 -8.50
N PRO A 247 29.22 17.43 -9.37
CA PRO A 247 28.83 18.70 -9.99
C PRO A 247 27.70 18.55 -11.03
N SER A 248 27.38 17.32 -11.46
CA SER A 248 26.24 17.05 -12.33
C SER A 248 25.77 15.59 -12.24
N PRO A 249 24.49 15.30 -12.52
CA PRO A 249 23.97 13.93 -12.60
C PRO A 249 24.71 13.05 -13.63
N LYS A 250 25.22 13.66 -14.71
CA LYS A 250 26.03 12.94 -15.72
C LYS A 250 27.39 12.52 -15.18
N THR A 251 27.99 13.34 -14.30
CA THR A 251 29.26 13.01 -13.64
C THR A 251 29.06 11.90 -12.62
N GLU A 252 28.01 12.00 -11.82
CA GLU A 252 27.55 10.96 -10.90
C GLU A 252 27.33 9.63 -11.63
N ALA A 253 26.56 9.62 -12.73
CA ALA A 253 26.29 8.42 -13.52
C ALA A 253 27.56 7.69 -13.97
N ARG A 254 28.55 8.44 -14.50
CA ARG A 254 29.85 7.87 -14.91
C ARG A 254 30.63 7.33 -13.72
N HIS A 255 30.60 8.02 -12.58
CA HIS A 255 31.30 7.57 -11.38
C HIS A 255 30.67 6.28 -10.83
N LEU A 256 29.34 6.23 -10.72
CA LEU A 256 28.61 5.06 -10.24
C LEU A 256 28.83 3.85 -11.15
N ALA A 257 28.72 4.02 -12.47
CA ALA A 257 28.94 2.94 -13.43
C ALA A 257 30.35 2.33 -13.31
N LYS A 258 31.39 3.18 -13.26
CA LYS A 258 32.77 2.74 -13.06
C LYS A 258 32.98 2.03 -11.73
N THR A 259 32.41 2.58 -10.66
CA THR A 259 32.52 2.01 -9.31
C THR A 259 31.90 0.61 -9.25
N ILE A 260 30.71 0.44 -9.81
CA ILE A 260 30.01 -0.84 -9.84
C ILE A 260 30.75 -1.84 -10.74
N SER A 261 31.18 -1.41 -11.93
CA SER A 261 31.95 -2.24 -12.87
C SER A 261 33.26 -2.76 -12.23
N ALA A 262 34.01 -1.87 -11.58
CA ALA A 262 35.21 -2.24 -10.83
C ALA A 262 34.90 -3.19 -9.66
N ALA A 263 33.83 -2.93 -8.89
CA ALA A 263 33.44 -3.80 -7.79
C ALA A 263 33.02 -5.22 -8.26
N ILE A 264 32.35 -5.33 -9.40
CA ILE A 264 32.02 -6.62 -10.02
C ILE A 264 33.30 -7.39 -10.37
N ALA A 265 34.26 -6.70 -11.02
CA ALA A 265 35.52 -7.32 -11.44
C ALA A 265 36.40 -7.73 -10.25
N ASP A 266 36.59 -6.83 -9.28
CA ASP A 266 37.55 -7.00 -8.18
C ASP A 266 37.01 -7.88 -7.06
N LYS A 267 35.71 -7.74 -6.71
CA LYS A 267 35.10 -8.41 -5.54
C LYS A 267 34.28 -9.65 -5.91
N LYS A 268 34.26 -10.06 -7.19
CA LYS A 268 33.46 -11.18 -7.71
C LYS A 268 31.96 -11.06 -7.38
N LEU A 269 31.47 -9.84 -7.29
CA LEU A 269 30.04 -9.56 -7.09
C LEU A 269 29.29 -9.70 -8.41
N LEU A 270 27.99 -9.95 -8.33
CA LEU A 270 27.11 -10.01 -9.48
C LEU A 270 26.38 -8.67 -9.64
N PRO A 271 25.92 -8.31 -10.86
CA PRO A 271 25.11 -7.12 -11.07
C PRO A 271 23.88 -7.03 -10.16
N ARG A 272 23.30 -8.17 -9.78
CA ARG A 272 22.14 -8.27 -8.88
C ARG A 272 22.43 -7.92 -7.41
N ASP A 273 23.70 -7.83 -7.03
CA ASP A 273 24.13 -7.49 -5.67
C ASP A 273 24.14 -5.97 -5.46
N PHE A 274 23.87 -5.19 -6.52
CA PHE A 274 23.81 -3.73 -6.49
C PHE A 274 22.37 -3.25 -6.66
N VAL A 275 21.99 -2.25 -5.85
CA VAL A 275 20.72 -1.55 -5.96
C VAL A 275 20.97 -0.04 -5.94
N VAL A 276 20.30 0.70 -6.82
CA VAL A 276 20.30 2.16 -6.82
C VAL A 276 18.94 2.64 -6.37
N LEU A 277 18.87 3.23 -5.18
CA LEU A 277 17.66 3.81 -4.62
C LEU A 277 17.59 5.30 -4.93
N VAL A 278 16.44 5.76 -5.39
CA VAL A 278 16.20 7.15 -5.78
C VAL A 278 14.94 7.67 -5.13
N ARG A 279 14.95 8.94 -4.71
CA ARG A 279 13.84 9.51 -3.94
C ARG A 279 12.56 9.66 -4.76
N GLN A 280 12.66 10.13 -6.00
CA GLN A 280 11.53 10.37 -6.91
C GLN A 280 11.95 10.21 -8.36
N LYS A 281 10.97 10.01 -9.26
CA LYS A 281 11.18 9.99 -10.72
C LYS A 281 12.26 9.00 -11.16
N ALA A 282 12.13 7.75 -10.68
CA ALA A 282 13.10 6.70 -10.99
C ALA A 282 13.25 6.45 -12.51
N GLY A 283 12.18 6.64 -13.29
CA GLY A 283 12.23 6.64 -14.76
C GLY A 283 13.23 7.66 -15.30
N ASP A 284 12.98 8.94 -15.04
CA ASP A 284 13.82 10.06 -15.48
C ASP A 284 15.28 9.87 -15.05
N TYR A 285 15.52 9.38 -13.82
CA TYR A 285 16.87 9.17 -13.34
C TYR A 285 17.56 7.95 -13.96
N ALA A 286 16.83 6.86 -14.20
CA ALA A 286 17.36 5.72 -14.92
C ALA A 286 17.83 6.12 -16.33
N ASP A 287 17.12 7.03 -17.01
CA ASP A 287 17.53 7.55 -18.32
C ASP A 287 18.81 8.38 -18.27
N VAL A 288 19.07 9.07 -17.15
CA VAL A 288 20.35 9.77 -16.89
C VAL A 288 21.51 8.78 -16.69
N LEU A 289 21.27 7.68 -15.97
CA LEU A 289 22.28 6.66 -15.65
C LEU A 289 22.65 5.79 -16.86
N ARG A 290 21.65 5.44 -17.69
CA ARG A 290 21.74 4.41 -18.74
C ARG A 290 22.95 4.55 -19.68
N PRO A 291 23.26 5.72 -20.27
CA PRO A 291 24.39 5.83 -21.20
C PRO A 291 25.74 5.54 -20.55
N ALA A 292 25.90 5.88 -19.27
CA ALA A 292 27.14 5.62 -18.54
C ALA A 292 27.27 4.15 -18.14
N PHE A 293 26.17 3.51 -17.75
CA PHE A 293 26.15 2.09 -17.40
C PHE A 293 26.39 1.21 -18.63
N GLU A 294 25.75 1.51 -19.76
CA GLU A 294 25.97 0.79 -21.03
C GLU A 294 27.42 0.91 -21.51
N ALA A 295 28.07 2.06 -21.33
CA ALA A 295 29.48 2.26 -21.69
C ALA A 295 30.44 1.38 -20.86
N GLU A 296 30.03 0.99 -19.65
CA GLU A 296 30.77 0.05 -18.78
C GLU A 296 30.27 -1.40 -18.91
N GLY A 297 29.39 -1.68 -19.88
CA GLY A 297 28.83 -3.02 -20.12
C GLY A 297 27.79 -3.47 -19.08
N LEU A 298 27.22 -2.53 -18.32
CA LEU A 298 26.24 -2.81 -17.27
C LEU A 298 24.80 -2.61 -17.79
N SER A 299 23.90 -3.50 -17.37
CA SER A 299 22.46 -3.39 -17.63
C SER A 299 21.71 -2.84 -16.42
N LEU A 300 20.80 -1.91 -16.65
CA LEU A 300 19.92 -1.35 -15.63
C LEU A 300 18.51 -1.90 -15.77
N ARG A 301 17.97 -2.43 -14.67
CA ARG A 301 16.56 -2.78 -14.53
C ARG A 301 15.88 -1.76 -13.63
N ASN A 302 14.88 -1.06 -14.16
CA ASN A 302 14.07 -0.12 -13.38
C ASN A 302 12.81 -0.81 -12.86
N GLU A 303 12.81 -1.13 -11.56
CA GLU A 303 11.67 -1.78 -10.89
C GLU A 303 10.45 -0.86 -10.75
N ALA A 304 10.61 0.46 -10.87
CA ALA A 304 9.48 1.40 -10.92
C ALA A 304 8.85 1.50 -12.33
N GLY A 305 9.34 0.73 -13.31
CA GLY A 305 8.79 0.67 -14.66
C GLY A 305 7.54 -0.21 -14.74
N THR A 306 6.73 0.01 -15.78
CA THR A 306 5.53 -0.79 -16.07
C THR A 306 5.75 -1.71 -17.26
N ALA A 307 5.28 -2.96 -17.19
CA ALA A 307 5.06 -3.83 -18.34
C ALA A 307 3.56 -3.83 -18.68
N GLY A 308 3.15 -3.02 -19.66
CA GLY A 308 1.73 -2.78 -19.94
C GLY A 308 1.09 -1.96 -18.81
N GLN A 309 0.11 -2.53 -18.11
CA GLN A 309 -0.56 -1.90 -16.96
C GLN A 309 -0.01 -2.35 -15.59
N ILE A 310 0.97 -3.27 -15.57
CA ILE A 310 1.46 -3.92 -14.34
C ILE A 310 2.83 -3.34 -13.97
N MET A 311 3.03 -3.01 -12.70
CA MET A 311 4.35 -2.58 -12.21
C MET A 311 5.31 -3.78 -12.23
N LEU A 312 6.56 -3.61 -12.69
CA LEU A 312 7.54 -4.70 -12.77
C LEU A 312 7.82 -5.38 -11.41
N GLN A 313 7.64 -4.66 -10.31
CA GLN A 313 7.70 -5.20 -8.95
C GLN A 313 6.62 -6.26 -8.67
N GLU A 314 5.42 -6.10 -9.22
CA GLU A 314 4.29 -7.00 -9.01
C GLU A 314 4.44 -8.31 -9.80
N LEU A 315 5.13 -8.28 -10.95
CA LEU A 315 5.45 -9.45 -11.77
C LEU A 315 6.40 -10.45 -11.10
N MET A 316 7.18 -10.01 -10.11
CA MET A 316 8.13 -10.86 -9.38
C MET A 316 7.45 -11.73 -8.30
N THR A 317 6.24 -11.36 -7.88
CA THR A 317 5.42 -12.12 -6.93
C THR A 317 4.68 -13.31 -7.56
N GLU A 318 4.62 -13.37 -8.90
CA GLU A 318 4.07 -14.51 -9.63
C GLU A 318 5.19 -15.47 -10.08
N ASP A 319 4.89 -16.78 -10.11
CA ASP A 319 5.78 -17.89 -10.51
C ASP A 319 6.41 -17.75 -11.93
N LEU A 320 6.02 -16.72 -12.70
CA LEU A 320 6.55 -16.37 -14.01
C LEU A 320 8.00 -15.86 -13.98
N SER A 321 8.49 -15.40 -12.83
CA SER A 321 9.85 -14.86 -12.66
C SER A 321 10.97 -15.91 -12.84
N LYS A 322 10.65 -17.22 -12.84
CA LYS A 322 11.61 -18.28 -13.21
C LYS A 322 12.06 -18.25 -14.67
N HIS A 323 11.30 -17.62 -15.57
CA HIS A 323 11.58 -17.65 -17.02
C HIS A 323 12.20 -16.35 -17.56
N LEU A 324 12.25 -15.27 -16.79
CA LEU A 324 12.80 -13.98 -17.22
C LEU A 324 14.27 -13.74 -16.81
N GLY A 325 14.90 -14.70 -16.14
CA GLY A 325 16.31 -14.63 -15.70
C GLY A 325 17.34 -15.28 -16.65
N ARG A 326 16.97 -15.59 -17.89
CA ARG A 326 17.90 -16.08 -18.92
C ARG A 326 17.76 -15.26 -20.20
N ARG A 327 18.47 -14.14 -20.27
CA ARG A 327 19.14 -13.63 -21.46
C ARG A 327 20.08 -12.50 -21.09
#